data_AF-F7NYV3-F1
#
_entry.id   AF-F7NYV3-F1
#
_cell.length_a   1.000
_cell.length_b   1.000
_cell.length_c   1.000
_cell.angle_alpha   90.00
_cell.angle_beta   90.00
_cell.angle_gamma   90.00
#
_symmetry.space_group_name_H-M   'P 1'
#
loop_
_entity.id
_entity.type
_entity.pdbx_description
1 polymer ?
#
loop_
_entity_poly.entity_id
_entity_poly.type
_entity_poly.pdbx_seq_one_letter_code
_entity_poly.pdbx_strand_id
1 'polypeptide(L)'
;MKLLSTTLIAISLLSIHLKADVILYAEDTLTKTCDASEVYVGPNKAEYHGGTCLGIAYTDNPQLGYNINNYTGAVYTLRSESCPTINPNMVYVGPWKAHEHGGYCVKGTAEPTLNRHSCGASVVSTGKNTETQTGRTVYVGPRKAHEHGGHCYTLTEN
;
A
#
# COMPACT_ATOMS: atom_id res chain seq x y z
N MET A 1 51.62 -39.75 30.61
CA MET A 1 51.02 -38.41 30.46
C MET A 1 50.20 -38.39 29.17
N LYS A 2 48.86 -38.39 29.27
CA LYS A 2 47.97 -38.21 28.11
C LYS A 2 47.42 -36.78 28.20
N LEU A 3 47.79 -35.91 27.26
CA LEU A 3 47.16 -34.61 27.09
C LEU A 3 45.79 -34.81 26.41
N LEU A 4 44.71 -34.49 27.12
CA LEU A 4 43.37 -34.37 26.57
C LEU A 4 43.25 -32.99 25.91
N SER A 5 43.32 -32.97 24.57
CA SER A 5 42.97 -31.80 23.76
C SER A 5 41.45 -31.66 23.73
N THR A 6 40.92 -30.64 24.42
CA THR A 6 39.49 -30.31 24.42
C THR A 6 39.28 -29.17 23.44
N THR A 7 38.84 -29.50 22.23
CA THR A 7 38.47 -28.51 21.21
C THR A 7 37.11 -27.92 21.58
N LEU A 8 37.09 -26.66 22.06
CA LEU A 8 35.84 -25.90 22.21
C LEU A 8 35.32 -25.55 20.81
N ILE A 9 34.20 -26.15 20.41
CA ILE A 9 33.43 -25.71 19.25
C ILE A 9 32.61 -24.50 19.68
N ALA A 10 33.09 -23.30 19.35
CA ALA A 10 32.30 -22.08 19.47
C ALA A 10 31.21 -22.09 18.39
N ILE A 11 30.01 -22.56 18.76
CA ILE A 11 28.81 -22.41 17.93
C ILE A 11 28.40 -20.93 18.02
N SER A 12 28.89 -20.12 17.08
CA SER A 12 28.38 -18.77 16.87
C SER A 12 26.92 -18.89 16.39
N LEU A 13 25.96 -18.65 17.28
CA LEU A 13 24.57 -18.40 16.91
C LEU A 13 24.54 -17.10 16.08
N LEU A 14 24.61 -17.23 14.76
CA LEU A 14 24.13 -16.19 13.86
C LEU A 14 22.60 -16.13 14.04
N SER A 15 22.13 -15.21 14.87
CA SER A 15 20.70 -14.85 14.90
C SER A 15 20.38 -14.09 13.62
N ILE A 16 20.07 -14.84 12.56
CA ILE A 16 19.51 -14.29 11.32
C ILE A 16 18.11 -13.78 11.68
N HIS A 17 18.01 -12.51 12.06
CA HIS A 17 16.72 -11.83 12.12
C HIS A 17 16.29 -11.62 10.66
N LEU A 18 15.59 -12.59 10.07
CA LEU A 18 14.72 -12.30 8.95
C LEU A 18 13.65 -11.35 9.50
N LYS A 19 13.83 -10.05 9.28
CA LYS A 19 12.72 -9.12 9.44
C LYS A 19 11.74 -9.45 8.33
N ALA A 20 10.50 -9.74 8.68
CA ALA A 20 9.41 -9.75 7.72
C ALA A 20 9.36 -8.33 7.10
N ASP A 21 9.51 -8.23 5.79
CA ASP A 21 9.37 -6.95 5.12
C ASP A 21 7.88 -6.63 5.01
N VAL A 22 7.54 -5.35 5.10
CA VAL A 22 6.17 -4.88 4.90
C VAL A 22 6.02 -4.44 3.44
N ILE A 23 4.98 -4.93 2.77
CA ILE A 23 4.64 -4.57 1.39
C ILE A 23 3.26 -3.93 1.32
N LEU A 24 3.08 -3.06 0.33
CA LEU A 24 1.78 -2.57 -0.07
C LEU A 24 1.12 -3.55 -1.03
N TYR A 25 -0.17 -3.75 -0.80
CA TYR A 25 -1.06 -4.51 -1.66
C TYR A 25 -2.20 -3.61 -2.12
N ALA A 26 -2.51 -3.65 -3.42
CA ALA A 26 -3.62 -2.92 -4.00
C ALA A 26 -4.39 -3.81 -4.97
N GLU A 27 -5.70 -3.97 -4.75
CA GLU A 27 -6.60 -4.61 -5.70
C GLU A 27 -7.49 -3.57 -6.38
N ASP A 28 -7.50 -3.61 -7.71
CA ASP A 28 -8.43 -2.84 -8.52
C ASP A 28 -9.88 -3.31 -8.33
N THR A 29 -10.78 -2.38 -8.04
CA THR A 29 -12.18 -2.70 -7.80
C THR A 29 -13.12 -1.73 -8.51
N LEU A 30 -14.30 -2.21 -8.90
CA LEU A 30 -15.42 -1.39 -9.38
C LEU A 30 -16.47 -1.16 -8.27
N THR A 31 -16.14 -1.48 -7.03
CA THR A 31 -17.03 -1.31 -5.88
C THR A 31 -16.26 -0.64 -4.73
N LYS A 32 -16.97 -0.05 -3.77
CA LYS A 32 -16.35 0.45 -2.54
C LYS A 32 -16.17 -0.60 -1.46
N THR A 33 -16.70 -1.80 -1.69
CA THR A 33 -16.58 -2.91 -0.77
C THR A 33 -15.22 -3.55 -1.00
N CYS A 34 -14.38 -3.47 0.01
CA CYS A 34 -13.09 -4.13 0.07
C CYS A 34 -13.11 -5.23 1.13
N ASP A 35 -12.08 -6.06 1.14
CA ASP A 35 -11.93 -7.05 2.19
C ASP A 35 -11.75 -6.37 3.56
N ALA A 36 -12.02 -7.12 4.64
CA ALA A 36 -11.97 -6.60 6.00
C ALA A 36 -10.59 -5.99 6.37
N SER A 37 -9.54 -6.40 5.68
CA SER A 37 -8.16 -5.92 5.84
C SER A 37 -7.79 -4.77 4.92
N GLU A 38 -8.74 -4.10 4.26
CA GLU A 38 -8.43 -3.14 3.19
C GLU A 38 -9.29 -1.87 3.24
N VAL A 39 -8.84 -0.84 2.54
CA VAL A 39 -9.56 0.45 2.43
C VAL A 39 -9.78 0.77 0.97
N TYR A 40 -11.02 1.08 0.61
CA TYR A 40 -11.30 1.62 -0.71
C TYR A 40 -10.74 3.03 -0.82
N VAL A 41 -9.83 3.24 -1.76
CA VAL A 41 -9.29 4.53 -2.16
C VAL A 41 -9.60 4.77 -3.63
N GLY A 42 -10.45 5.76 -3.91
CA GLY A 42 -10.91 6.03 -5.26
C GLY A 42 -12.11 6.97 -5.27
N PRO A 43 -12.65 7.29 -6.46
CA PRO A 43 -13.86 8.08 -6.60
C PRO A 43 -15.08 7.49 -5.91
N ASN A 44 -16.00 8.37 -5.53
CA ASN A 44 -17.29 8.02 -4.96
C ASN A 44 -18.23 7.21 -5.91
N LYS A 45 -17.87 7.06 -7.19
CA LYS A 45 -18.61 6.35 -8.24
C LYS A 45 -17.78 5.18 -8.80
N ALA A 46 -17.48 4.23 -7.94
CA ALA A 46 -16.56 3.11 -8.21
C ALA A 46 -17.02 2.27 -9.43
N GLU A 47 -18.33 2.12 -9.61
CA GLU A 47 -18.93 1.34 -10.68
C GLU A 47 -18.67 1.94 -12.09
N TYR A 48 -18.31 3.22 -12.17
CA TYR A 48 -18.01 3.92 -13.43
C TYR A 48 -16.51 4.14 -13.65
N HIS A 49 -15.77 4.46 -12.57
CA HIS A 49 -14.39 4.91 -12.66
C HIS A 49 -13.39 3.94 -12.03
N GLY A 50 -13.88 2.96 -11.29
CA GLY A 50 -13.09 2.08 -10.43
C GLY A 50 -12.46 2.80 -9.25
N GLY A 51 -11.71 2.05 -8.48
CA GLY A 51 -10.83 2.51 -7.41
C GLY A 51 -9.90 1.38 -7.01
N THR A 52 -9.26 1.53 -5.86
CA THR A 52 -8.31 0.55 -5.34
C THR A 52 -8.67 0.17 -3.92
N CYS A 53 -8.81 -1.11 -3.63
CA CYS A 53 -8.75 -1.63 -2.27
C CYS A 53 -7.28 -1.71 -1.85
N LEU A 54 -6.90 -0.95 -0.84
CA LEU A 54 -5.51 -0.77 -0.41
C LEU A 54 -5.29 -1.41 0.97
N GLY A 55 -4.29 -2.28 1.05
CA GLY A 55 -3.89 -3.00 2.25
C GLY A 55 -2.38 -3.09 2.41
N ILE A 56 -1.95 -3.69 3.52
CA ILE A 56 -0.55 -3.87 3.89
C ILE A 56 -0.34 -5.33 4.24
N ALA A 57 0.69 -5.97 3.71
CA ALA A 57 1.00 -7.37 4.03
C ALA A 57 2.46 -7.55 4.45
N TYR A 58 2.78 -8.67 5.10
CA TYR A 58 4.16 -9.04 5.40
C TYR A 58 4.72 -9.99 4.33
N THR A 59 6.00 -9.93 4.00
CA THR A 59 6.60 -10.76 2.92
C THR A 59 6.73 -12.23 3.27
N ASP A 60 6.83 -12.56 4.55
CA ASP A 60 6.82 -13.94 5.04
C ASP A 60 5.41 -14.56 4.96
N ASN A 61 4.36 -13.72 4.94
CA ASN A 61 3.00 -14.14 4.65
C ASN A 61 2.18 -13.02 3.99
N PRO A 62 2.29 -12.86 2.65
CA PRO A 62 1.64 -11.78 1.93
C PRO A 62 0.11 -11.88 1.90
N GLN A 63 -0.46 -12.94 2.48
CA GLN A 63 -1.91 -13.10 2.66
C GLN A 63 -2.41 -12.64 4.04
N LEU A 64 -1.51 -12.41 5.01
CA LEU A 64 -1.88 -11.78 6.29
C LEU A 64 -1.85 -10.26 6.12
N GLY A 65 -2.99 -9.72 5.67
CA GLY A 65 -3.18 -8.29 5.43
C GLY A 65 -3.61 -7.52 6.69
N TYR A 66 -3.02 -6.34 6.89
CA TYR A 66 -3.51 -5.28 7.75
C TYR A 66 -4.14 -4.18 6.91
N ASN A 67 -5.17 -3.56 7.48
CA ASN A 67 -5.79 -2.39 6.90
C ASN A 67 -4.88 -1.15 7.05
N ILE A 68 -4.70 -0.40 5.96
CA ILE A 68 -3.88 0.82 5.95
C ILE A 68 -4.35 1.89 6.95
N ASN A 69 -5.65 1.98 7.25
CA ASN A 69 -6.19 2.86 8.29
C ASN A 69 -5.56 2.53 9.66
N ASN A 70 -5.41 1.25 10.00
CA ASN A 70 -4.86 0.82 11.29
C ASN A 70 -3.36 1.11 11.38
N TYR A 71 -2.65 0.97 10.26
CA TYR A 71 -1.19 1.17 10.24
C TYR A 71 -0.79 2.65 10.17
N THR A 72 -1.53 3.46 9.41
CA THR A 72 -1.16 4.86 9.12
C THR A 72 -2.06 5.90 9.78
N GLY A 73 -3.20 5.50 10.35
CA GLY A 73 -4.22 6.42 10.84
C GLY A 73 -4.94 7.16 9.72
N ALA A 74 -5.15 6.53 8.56
CA ALA A 74 -5.66 7.21 7.38
C ALA A 74 -7.04 7.85 7.57
N VAL A 75 -7.23 9.02 6.97
CA VAL A 75 -8.42 9.88 7.15
C VAL A 75 -9.04 10.22 5.80
N TYR A 76 -10.33 9.93 5.63
CA TYR A 76 -11.06 10.34 4.43
C TYR A 76 -11.13 11.87 4.31
N THR A 77 -10.96 12.39 3.09
CA THR A 77 -11.06 13.83 2.81
C THR A 77 -11.68 14.13 1.45
N LEU A 78 -12.41 15.26 1.37
CA LEU A 78 -12.83 15.91 0.11
C LEU A 78 -11.90 17.08 -0.28
N ARG A 79 -10.84 17.33 0.51
CA ARG A 79 -9.91 18.44 0.32
C ARG A 79 -8.49 17.89 0.40
N SER A 80 -7.83 17.67 -0.73
CA SER A 80 -6.47 17.12 -0.76
C SER A 80 -5.47 17.98 0.01
N GLU A 81 -5.68 19.30 0.00
CA GLU A 81 -4.88 20.28 0.71
C GLU A 81 -5.05 20.25 2.24
N SER A 82 -6.05 19.52 2.76
CA SER A 82 -6.23 19.40 4.20
C SER A 82 -5.28 18.40 4.85
N CYS A 83 -4.66 17.49 4.09
CA CYS A 83 -3.83 16.43 4.67
C CYS A 83 -2.67 16.97 5.54
N PRO A 84 -1.87 17.96 5.09
CA PRO A 84 -0.83 18.56 5.94
C PRO A 84 -1.38 19.28 7.18
N THR A 85 -2.64 19.71 7.16
CA THR A 85 -3.30 20.35 8.32
C THR A 85 -3.77 19.33 9.34
N ILE A 86 -4.21 18.14 8.89
CA ILE A 86 -4.55 17.00 9.77
C ILE A 86 -3.28 16.49 10.45
N ASN A 87 -2.23 16.26 9.66
CA ASN A 87 -0.91 15.90 10.14
C ASN A 87 0.13 16.30 9.08
N PRO A 88 1.23 16.98 9.44
CA PRO A 88 2.22 17.42 8.45
C PRO A 88 2.92 16.28 7.70
N ASN A 89 2.83 15.03 8.20
CA ASN A 89 3.41 13.84 7.56
C ASN A 89 2.39 13.04 6.73
N MET A 90 1.17 13.55 6.54
CA MET A 90 0.15 12.90 5.72
C MET A 90 0.11 13.48 4.31
N VAL A 91 -0.01 12.58 3.34
CA VAL A 91 -0.16 12.89 1.92
C VAL A 91 -1.53 12.45 1.42
N TYR A 92 -2.06 13.17 0.44
CA TYR A 92 -3.30 12.77 -0.23
C TYR A 92 -3.04 11.62 -1.21
N VAL A 93 -3.92 10.62 -1.19
CA VAL A 93 -3.99 9.55 -2.18
C VAL A 93 -5.43 9.38 -2.67
N GLY A 94 -5.59 9.19 -3.98
CA GLY A 94 -6.88 9.09 -4.63
C GLY A 94 -6.95 9.81 -5.98
N PRO A 95 -8.16 9.94 -6.56
CA PRO A 95 -8.40 10.64 -7.81
C PRO A 95 -8.08 12.12 -7.71
N TRP A 96 -7.87 12.76 -8.86
CA TRP A 96 -7.86 14.21 -8.99
C TRP A 96 -9.23 14.78 -8.63
N LYS A 97 -9.26 16.08 -8.32
CA LYS A 97 -10.47 16.78 -7.86
C LYS A 97 -11.10 16.08 -6.65
N ALA A 98 -10.34 15.98 -5.57
CA ALA A 98 -10.79 15.40 -4.30
C ALA A 98 -12.18 15.92 -3.85
N HIS A 99 -12.52 17.17 -4.15
CA HIS A 99 -13.81 17.76 -3.79
C HIS A 99 -15.01 17.14 -4.51
N GLU A 100 -14.82 16.51 -5.68
CA GLU A 100 -15.87 15.80 -6.42
C GLU A 100 -15.89 14.30 -6.09
N HIS A 101 -14.74 13.74 -5.72
CA HIS A 101 -14.52 12.28 -5.75
C HIS A 101 -14.11 11.68 -4.42
N GLY A 102 -13.51 12.48 -3.54
CA GLY A 102 -12.90 12.04 -2.28
C GLY A 102 -11.56 11.33 -2.48
N GLY A 103 -10.89 11.12 -1.35
CA GLY A 103 -9.66 10.35 -1.23
C GLY A 103 -9.27 10.23 0.25
N TYR A 104 -8.02 9.90 0.51
CA TYR A 104 -7.53 9.68 1.88
C TYR A 104 -6.23 10.43 2.12
N CYS A 105 -6.09 10.95 3.33
CA CYS A 105 -4.83 11.38 3.91
C CYS A 105 -4.18 10.18 4.58
N VAL A 106 -3.00 9.78 4.11
CA VAL A 106 -2.26 8.60 4.58
C VAL A 106 -0.84 9.00 4.96
N LYS A 107 -0.22 8.31 5.91
CA LYS A 107 1.20 8.52 6.24
C LYS A 107 2.08 7.82 5.21
N GLY A 108 2.83 8.59 4.42
CA GLY A 108 3.72 8.04 3.41
C GLY A 108 4.22 9.09 2.43
N THR A 109 4.67 8.65 1.26
CA THR A 109 4.92 9.53 0.11
C THR A 109 3.99 9.17 -1.03
N ALA A 110 3.53 10.16 -1.78
CA ALA A 110 2.61 9.98 -2.88
C ALA A 110 2.99 10.90 -4.04
N GLU A 111 3.28 10.31 -5.20
CA GLU A 111 3.60 11.05 -6.42
C GLU A 111 2.44 10.97 -7.40
N PRO A 112 1.95 12.09 -7.95
CA PRO A 112 0.83 12.06 -8.90
C PRO A 112 1.23 11.34 -10.19
N THR A 113 0.32 10.54 -10.73
CA THR A 113 0.51 9.85 -12.01
C THR A 113 -0.78 9.79 -12.83
N LEU A 114 -0.61 9.79 -14.15
CA LEU A 114 -1.65 9.50 -15.14
C LEU A 114 -1.56 8.07 -15.68
N ASN A 115 -0.51 7.34 -15.32
CA ASN A 115 -0.26 5.97 -15.76
C ASN A 115 -0.20 5.04 -14.55
N ARG A 116 -1.25 4.25 -14.36
CA ARG A 116 -1.34 3.26 -13.28
C ARG A 116 -0.18 2.25 -13.26
N HIS A 117 0.45 1.96 -14.39
CA HIS A 117 1.53 0.99 -14.49
C HIS A 117 2.93 1.59 -14.24
N SER A 118 3.02 2.88 -13.91
CA SER A 118 4.30 3.54 -13.67
C SER A 118 4.84 3.38 -12.24
N CYS A 119 4.08 2.80 -11.31
CA CYS A 119 4.38 2.85 -9.88
C CYS A 119 5.38 1.79 -9.39
N GLY A 120 5.97 0.99 -10.28
CA GLY A 120 7.02 0.02 -9.94
C GLY A 120 6.54 -1.22 -9.18
N ALA A 121 5.23 -1.36 -8.93
CA ALA A 121 4.64 -2.57 -8.37
C ALA A 121 4.72 -3.74 -9.36
N SER A 122 4.85 -4.95 -8.82
CA SER A 122 4.52 -6.16 -9.58
C SER A 122 3.01 -6.22 -9.77
N VAL A 123 2.56 -6.40 -11.01
CA VAL A 123 1.13 -6.42 -11.36
C VAL A 123 0.74 -7.78 -11.87
N VAL A 124 -0.32 -8.36 -11.31
CA VAL A 124 -0.90 -9.64 -11.75
C VAL A 124 -2.37 -9.46 -12.05
N SER A 125 -2.80 -9.87 -13.25
CA SER A 125 -4.22 -9.88 -13.60
C SER A 125 -4.94 -11.02 -12.88
N THR A 126 -6.01 -10.71 -12.16
CA THR A 126 -6.81 -11.66 -11.37
C THR A 126 -8.11 -12.06 -12.09
N GLY A 127 -8.30 -11.61 -13.33
CA GLY A 127 -9.52 -11.83 -14.11
C GLY A 127 -10.61 -10.80 -13.82
N LYS A 128 -11.73 -10.83 -14.57
CA LYS A 128 -12.88 -9.89 -14.42
C LYS A 128 -12.48 -8.41 -14.44
N ASN A 129 -11.42 -8.08 -15.18
CA ASN A 129 -10.85 -6.74 -15.23
C ASN A 129 -10.23 -6.29 -13.88
N THR A 130 -9.91 -7.16 -12.93
CA THR A 130 -9.18 -6.76 -11.72
C THR A 130 -7.68 -7.05 -11.84
N GLU A 131 -6.88 -6.27 -11.12
CA GLU A 131 -5.43 -6.39 -11.06
C GLU A 131 -5.01 -6.29 -9.60
N THR A 132 -4.10 -7.17 -9.22
CA THR A 132 -3.36 -7.11 -7.96
C THR A 132 -2.03 -6.42 -8.20
N GLN A 133 -1.73 -5.41 -7.39
CA GLN A 133 -0.44 -4.74 -7.34
C GLN A 133 0.23 -5.04 -6.00
N THR A 134 1.48 -5.50 -6.06
CA THR A 134 2.26 -5.81 -4.86
C THR A 134 3.65 -5.20 -4.96
N GLY A 135 4.06 -4.45 -3.95
CA GLY A 135 5.39 -3.85 -3.91
C GLY A 135 5.57 -2.84 -2.78
N ARG A 136 6.71 -2.14 -2.77
CA ARG A 136 6.94 -1.01 -1.83
C ARG A 136 6.16 0.24 -2.23
N THR A 137 5.81 0.34 -3.53
CA THR A 137 5.04 1.42 -4.12
C THR A 137 3.94 0.82 -4.97
N VAL A 138 2.70 1.30 -4.85
CA VAL A 138 1.54 0.85 -5.64
C VAL A 138 0.76 2.04 -6.21
N TYR A 139 0.06 1.84 -7.32
CA TYR A 139 -0.89 2.83 -7.80
C TYR A 139 -2.16 2.80 -6.96
N VAL A 140 -2.60 3.99 -6.54
CA VAL A 140 -3.81 4.21 -5.76
C VAL A 140 -4.66 5.25 -6.46
N GLY A 141 -5.85 4.84 -6.90
CA GLY A 141 -6.77 5.73 -7.58
C GLY A 141 -7.77 5.00 -8.48
N PRO A 142 -8.53 5.74 -9.30
CA PRO A 142 -9.45 5.18 -10.26
C PRO A 142 -8.73 4.33 -11.32
N ARG A 143 -9.46 3.36 -11.84
CA ARG A 143 -9.00 2.46 -12.91
C ARG A 143 -8.52 3.24 -14.14
N LYS A 144 -9.29 4.28 -14.50
CA LYS A 144 -8.99 5.17 -15.64
C LYS A 144 -8.08 6.33 -15.21
N ALA A 145 -6.84 6.00 -14.85
CA ALA A 145 -5.83 6.97 -14.41
C ALA A 145 -5.62 8.13 -15.39
N HIS A 146 -5.74 7.89 -16.69
CA HIS A 146 -5.57 8.93 -17.70
C HIS A 146 -6.69 9.99 -17.72
N GLU A 147 -7.89 9.66 -17.23
CA GLU A 147 -9.04 10.58 -17.16
C GLU A 147 -9.11 11.30 -15.81
N HIS A 148 -8.76 10.59 -14.73
CA HIS A 148 -9.03 11.04 -13.36
C HIS A 148 -7.78 11.15 -12.49
N GLY A 149 -6.62 10.74 -13.01
CA GLY A 149 -5.37 10.66 -12.26
C GLY A 149 -5.39 9.71 -11.08
N GLY A 150 -4.23 9.57 -10.46
CA GLY A 150 -4.04 8.86 -9.20
C GLY A 150 -2.67 9.14 -8.63
N HIS A 151 -2.21 8.30 -7.70
CA HIS A 151 -0.92 8.47 -7.05
C HIS A 151 -0.15 7.15 -7.02
N CYS A 152 1.17 7.22 -7.23
CA CYS A 152 2.09 6.17 -6.81
C CYS A 152 2.38 6.38 -5.33
N TYR A 153 1.78 5.53 -4.50
CA TYR A 153 1.87 5.60 -3.04
C TYR A 153 2.92 4.64 -2.51
N THR A 154 3.78 5.13 -1.63
CA THR A 154 4.84 4.36 -0.96
C THR A 154 4.67 4.47 0.54
N LEU A 155 4.68 3.32 1.22
CA LEU A 155 4.76 3.28 2.68
C LEU A 155 6.14 3.74 3.13
N THR A 156 6.19 4.72 4.02
CA THR A 156 7.41 5.02 4.76
C THR A 156 7.45 4.08 5.97
N GLU A 157 8.52 3.31 6.08
CA GLU A 157 8.78 2.53 7.30
C GLU A 157 8.94 3.51 8.48
N ASN A 158 8.33 3.18 9.62
CA ASN A 158 8.49 3.94 10.86
C ASN A 158 9.84 3.66 11.51
#